data_AF-A0A939KT14-F1
#
_entry.id   AF-A0A939KT14-F1
#
_cell.length_a   1.000
_cell.length_b   1.000
_cell.length_c   1.000
_cell.angle_alpha   90.00
_cell.angle_beta   90.00
_cell.angle_gamma   90.00
#
_symmetry.space_group_name_H-M   'P 1'
#
loop_
_entity.id
_entity.type
_entity.pdbx_description
1 polymer ?
#
loop_
_entity_poly.entity_id
_entity_poly.type
_entity_poly.pdbx_seq_one_letter_code
_entity_poly.pdbx_strand_id
1 'polypeptide(L)'
;MIWEQVQSSQNMSLPKPIGCQKEVLYLPARGHIAVLGTAGSGKTILAILRAAYLAKRNTEHHGKTLLIIFNRALVSYLKHLQEHSIADVVVENYHKFARGYLSYRHKMSSKDIVQPEDRDGLIKKAIEQVSVECGANDIFDRPVHFFCRRDALDSTARYYHIPRI
;
A
#
# COMPACT_ATOMS: atom_id res chain seq x y z
N MET A 1 -3.62 43.90 0.93
CA MET A 1 -2.38 43.08 0.87
C MET A 1 -2.63 41.78 1.61
N ILE A 2 -2.61 40.57 1.05
CA ILE A 2 -2.47 40.03 -0.31
C ILE A 2 -3.23 38.70 -0.24
N TRP A 3 -4.31 38.54 -1.00
CA TRP A 3 -4.78 37.25 -1.49
C TRP A 3 -5.39 37.54 -2.86
N GLU A 4 -4.55 37.50 -3.88
CA GLU A 4 -5.01 37.65 -5.25
C GLU A 4 -5.45 36.29 -5.76
N GLN A 5 -6.73 36.24 -6.15
CA GLN A 5 -7.39 35.07 -6.72
C GLN A 5 -6.67 34.65 -7.99
N VAL A 6 -6.26 33.38 -8.05
CA VAL A 6 -6.13 32.66 -9.32
C VAL A 6 -6.97 31.40 -9.22
N GLN A 7 -8.24 31.52 -9.61
CA GLN A 7 -8.94 30.41 -10.25
C GLN A 7 -8.99 30.70 -11.75
N SER A 8 -8.16 30.00 -12.53
CA SER A 8 -8.40 29.81 -13.96
C SER A 8 -7.75 28.51 -14.44
N SER A 9 -8.59 27.66 -15.04
CA SER A 9 -8.28 26.40 -15.74
C SER A 9 -7.91 25.19 -14.86
N GLN A 10 -8.84 24.24 -14.78
CA GLN A 10 -8.66 22.88 -14.23
C GLN A 10 -7.61 22.09 -15.04
N ASN A 11 -6.34 22.42 -14.81
CA ASN A 11 -5.21 21.59 -15.17
C ASN A 11 -4.61 21.14 -13.84
N MET A 12 -5.05 19.97 -13.34
CA MET A 12 -4.67 19.46 -12.02
C MET A 12 -3.18 19.09 -11.98
N SER A 13 -2.33 20.11 -11.89
CA SER A 13 -0.89 19.94 -11.72
C SER A 13 -0.57 19.68 -10.25
N LEU A 14 0.40 18.79 -10.00
CA LEU A 14 0.87 18.52 -8.65
C LEU A 14 1.44 19.81 -8.02
N PRO A 15 1.21 20.04 -6.71
CA PRO A 15 1.71 21.24 -6.05
C PRO A 15 3.24 21.26 -6.04
N LYS A 16 3.82 22.46 -6.18
CA LYS A 16 5.28 22.63 -6.25
C LYS A 16 5.90 22.52 -4.84
N PRO A 17 7.03 21.81 -4.67
CA PRO A 17 7.67 21.68 -3.36
C PRO A 17 8.31 23.00 -2.90
N ILE A 18 8.23 23.27 -1.60
CA ILE A 18 8.74 24.48 -0.95
C ILE A 18 9.78 24.15 0.13
N GLY A 19 10.71 25.08 0.38
CA GLY A 19 11.73 24.95 1.42
C GLY A 19 12.48 23.61 1.35
N CYS A 20 12.57 22.93 2.50
CA CYS A 20 13.25 21.64 2.68
C CYS A 20 12.66 20.49 1.84
N GLN A 21 11.43 20.62 1.32
CA GLN A 21 10.90 19.62 0.38
C GLN A 21 11.68 19.59 -0.94
N LYS A 22 12.28 20.73 -1.35
CA LYS A 22 13.12 20.79 -2.55
C LYS A 22 14.38 19.94 -2.39
N GLU A 23 14.97 19.91 -1.20
CA GLU A 23 16.17 19.12 -0.92
C GLU A 23 15.90 17.62 -1.11
N VAL A 24 14.75 17.14 -0.64
CA VAL A 24 14.33 15.75 -0.81
C VAL A 24 14.12 15.39 -2.29
N LEU A 25 13.61 16.33 -3.09
CA LEU A 25 13.42 16.10 -4.53
C LEU A 25 14.75 15.81 -5.23
N TYR A 26 15.82 16.51 -4.84
CA TYR A 26 17.15 16.43 -5.46
C TYR A 26 18.14 15.49 -4.74
N LEU A 27 17.68 14.69 -3.77
CA LEU A 27 18.55 13.67 -3.18
C LEU A 27 19.08 12.72 -4.28
N PRO A 28 20.29 12.16 -4.10
CA PRO A 28 20.92 11.30 -5.09
C PRO A 28 19.97 10.25 -5.68
N ALA A 29 20.03 10.04 -6.99
CA ALA A 29 19.18 9.08 -7.69
C ALA A 29 19.51 7.62 -7.35
N ARG A 30 20.68 7.37 -6.75
CA ARG A 30 21.18 6.03 -6.36
C ARG A 30 21.24 5.91 -4.84
N GLY A 31 21.17 4.68 -4.35
CA GLY A 31 21.22 4.35 -2.94
C GLY A 31 19.84 4.23 -2.29
N HIS A 32 19.82 3.95 -0.99
CA HIS A 32 18.61 3.81 -0.18
C HIS A 32 18.40 5.06 0.67
N ILE A 33 17.22 5.66 0.57
CA ILE A 33 16.89 6.91 1.24
C ILE A 33 15.58 6.71 2.00
N ALA A 34 15.60 7.07 3.29
CA ALA A 34 14.40 7.19 4.11
C ALA A 34 14.09 8.68 4.34
N VAL A 35 12.87 9.09 3.98
CA VAL A 35 12.39 10.46 4.21
C VAL A 35 11.38 10.44 5.35
N LEU A 36 11.75 11.09 6.45
CA LEU A 36 10.91 11.22 7.64
C LEU A 36 10.26 12.60 7.68
N GLY A 37 9.04 12.67 8.17
CA GLY A 37 8.31 13.92 8.30
C GLY A 37 7.00 13.73 9.04
N THR A 38 6.54 14.77 9.72
CA THR A 38 5.29 14.78 10.49
C THR A 38 4.06 14.54 9.60
N ALA A 39 2.90 14.23 10.18
CA ALA A 39 1.66 14.17 9.42
C ALA A 39 1.39 15.51 8.72
N GLY A 40 0.82 15.47 7.51
CA GLY A 40 0.54 16.69 6.73
C GLY A 40 1.74 17.33 6.02
N SER A 41 2.98 16.90 6.29
CA SER A 41 4.21 17.46 5.65
C SER A 41 4.35 17.23 4.13
N GLY A 42 3.38 16.55 3.49
CA GLY A 42 3.38 16.33 2.05
C GLY A 42 4.27 15.18 1.55
N LYS A 43 4.71 14.26 2.42
CA LYS A 43 5.55 13.09 2.04
C LYS A 43 5.05 12.33 0.81
N THR A 44 3.75 12.07 0.74
CA THR A 44 3.13 11.35 -0.38
C THR A 44 3.28 12.12 -1.69
N ILE A 45 2.98 13.42 -1.67
CA ILE A 45 3.16 14.32 -2.82
C ILE A 45 4.64 14.33 -3.24
N LEU A 46 5.54 14.43 -2.27
CA LEU A 46 6.97 14.46 -2.50
C LEU A 46 7.49 13.16 -3.12
N ALA A 47 6.98 12.00 -2.72
CA ALA A 47 7.28 10.71 -3.34
C ALA A 47 6.82 10.65 -4.80
N ILE A 48 5.63 11.20 -5.11
CA ILE A 48 5.11 11.28 -6.48
C ILE A 48 6.00 12.20 -7.33
N LEU A 49 6.31 13.40 -6.84
CA LEU A 49 7.17 14.35 -7.54
C LEU A 49 8.58 13.79 -7.77
N ARG A 50 9.14 13.10 -6.77
CA ARG A 50 10.45 12.44 -6.88
C ARG A 50 10.41 11.30 -7.91
N ALA A 51 9.36 10.50 -7.93
CA ALA A 51 9.20 9.47 -8.97
C ALA A 51 9.13 10.10 -10.36
N ALA A 52 8.38 11.19 -10.53
CA ALA A 52 8.32 11.94 -11.78
C ALA A 52 9.70 12.44 -12.23
N TYR A 53 10.47 13.00 -11.29
CA TYR A 53 11.81 13.50 -11.52
C TYR A 53 12.77 12.39 -11.98
N LEU A 54 12.77 11.24 -11.29
CA LEU A 54 13.62 10.09 -11.62
C LEU A 54 13.24 9.41 -12.95
N ALA A 55 11.98 9.53 -13.38
CA ALA A 55 11.49 8.95 -14.63
C ALA A 55 11.73 9.84 -15.86
N LYS A 56 12.08 11.12 -15.65
CA LYS A 56 12.15 12.12 -16.72
C LYS A 56 13.28 11.82 -17.70
N ARG A 57 12.94 11.46 -18.94
CA ARG A 57 13.91 11.03 -19.97
C ARG A 57 15.03 12.02 -20.29
N ASN A 58 14.79 13.32 -20.08
CA ASN A 58 15.76 14.37 -20.38
C ASN A 58 16.78 14.60 -19.26
N THR A 59 16.93 13.66 -18.32
CA THR A 59 17.93 13.75 -17.24
C THR A 59 18.93 12.60 -17.33
N GLU A 60 20.17 12.85 -16.91
CA GLU A 60 21.23 11.83 -16.91
C GLU A 60 20.92 10.64 -15.98
N HIS A 61 20.06 10.87 -14.98
CA HIS A 61 19.65 9.87 -14.00
C HIS A 61 18.32 9.18 -14.35
N HIS A 62 17.82 9.34 -15.57
CA HIS A 62 16.56 8.73 -15.97
C HIS A 62 16.62 7.21 -15.83
N GLY A 63 15.53 6.62 -15.33
CA GLY A 63 15.42 5.18 -15.18
C GLY A 63 13.98 4.71 -15.09
N LYS A 64 13.79 3.40 -15.31
CA LYS A 64 12.49 2.75 -15.06
C LYS A 64 12.11 2.99 -13.60
N THR A 65 11.07 3.79 -13.39
CA THR A 65 10.66 4.22 -12.05
C THR A 65 9.32 3.60 -11.69
N LEU A 66 9.30 2.88 -10.57
CA LEU A 66 8.10 2.25 -10.00
C LEU A 66 7.73 2.98 -8.71
N LEU A 67 6.51 3.51 -8.67
CA LEU A 67 5.91 4.09 -7.48
C LEU A 67 4.89 3.11 -6.89
N ILE A 68 5.20 2.57 -5.71
CA ILE A 68 4.33 1.64 -4.99
C ILE A 68 3.57 2.39 -3.90
N ILE A 69 2.25 2.26 -3.89
CA ILE A 69 1.35 2.95 -2.95
C ILE A 69 0.41 1.94 -2.30
N PHE A 70 0.14 2.09 -1.01
CA PHE A 70 -0.83 1.22 -0.30
C PHE A 70 -2.29 1.58 -0.59
N ASN A 71 -2.61 2.88 -0.73
CA ASN A 71 -3.97 3.35 -0.98
C ASN A 71 -4.37 3.18 -2.45
N ARG A 72 -5.38 2.32 -2.72
CA ARG A 72 -5.92 2.08 -4.07
C ARG A 72 -6.58 3.31 -4.70
N ALA A 73 -7.28 4.14 -3.90
CA ALA A 73 -7.92 5.35 -4.40
C ALA A 73 -6.88 6.35 -4.90
N LEU A 74 -5.78 6.52 -4.18
CA LEU A 74 -4.68 7.38 -4.61
C LEU A 74 -4.01 6.87 -5.89
N VAL A 75 -3.82 5.55 -6.03
CA VAL A 75 -3.34 4.98 -7.30
C VAL A 75 -4.27 5.33 -8.45
N SER A 76 -5.60 5.22 -8.26
CA SER A 76 -6.58 5.57 -9.29
C SER A 76 -6.49 7.04 -9.68
N TYR A 77 -6.45 7.93 -8.68
CA TYR A 77 -6.29 9.37 -8.89
C TYR A 77 -5.03 9.70 -9.69
N LEU A 78 -3.89 9.11 -9.32
CA LEU A 78 -2.61 9.34 -10.02
C LEU A 78 -2.62 8.81 -11.44
N LYS A 79 -3.30 7.68 -11.71
CA LYS A 79 -3.46 7.19 -13.08
C LYS A 79 -4.26 8.15 -13.95
N HIS A 80 -5.28 8.80 -13.39
CA HIS A 80 -5.97 9.88 -14.11
C HIS A 80 -5.07 11.10 -14.36
N LEU A 81 -4.09 11.37 -13.49
CA LEU A 81 -3.10 12.44 -13.66
C LEU A 81 -1.91 12.08 -14.58
N GLN A 82 -1.81 10.83 -15.07
CA GLN A 82 -0.70 10.37 -15.89
C GLN A 82 -0.60 11.08 -17.25
N GLU A 83 -1.66 11.76 -17.70
CA GLU A 83 -1.67 12.43 -19.00
C GLU A 83 -0.64 13.57 -19.13
N HIS A 84 -0.10 14.12 -18.03
CA HIS A 84 0.75 15.32 -18.12
C HIS A 84 2.03 15.34 -17.26
N SER A 85 2.04 14.73 -16.06
CA SER A 85 3.15 14.97 -15.09
C SER A 85 3.96 13.74 -14.67
N ILE A 86 3.43 12.53 -14.88
CA ILE A 86 4.02 11.26 -14.41
C ILE A 86 3.92 10.13 -15.45
N ALA A 87 3.89 10.46 -16.74
CA ALA A 87 3.68 9.50 -17.83
C ALA A 87 4.73 8.37 -17.87
N ASP A 88 5.98 8.66 -17.50
CA ASP A 88 7.07 7.69 -17.48
C ASP A 88 7.17 6.89 -16.14
N VAL A 89 6.24 7.11 -15.21
CA VAL A 89 6.21 6.42 -13.90
C VAL A 89 5.20 5.28 -13.93
N VAL A 90 5.66 4.07 -13.58
CA VAL A 90 4.77 2.94 -13.31
C VAL A 90 4.18 3.12 -11.92
N VAL A 91 2.87 3.32 -11.81
CA VAL A 91 2.17 3.47 -10.53
C VAL A 91 1.35 2.22 -10.21
N GLU A 92 1.69 1.54 -9.12
CA GLU A 92 1.02 0.31 -8.70
C GLU A 92 0.61 0.32 -7.23
N ASN A 93 -0.44 -0.43 -6.93
CA ASN A 93 -0.74 -0.80 -5.55
C ASN A 93 0.21 -1.92 -5.09
N TYR A 94 0.63 -1.90 -3.82
CA TYR A 94 1.53 -2.91 -3.26
C TYR A 94 1.08 -4.35 -3.54
N HIS A 95 -0.20 -4.68 -3.27
CA HIS A 95 -0.70 -6.04 -3.47
C HIS A 95 -0.71 -6.44 -4.95
N LYS A 96 -1.00 -5.51 -5.86
CA LYS A 96 -0.96 -5.78 -7.31
C LYS A 96 0.47 -6.11 -7.75
N PHE A 97 1.43 -5.28 -7.33
CA PHE A 97 2.84 -5.47 -7.62
C PHE A 97 3.36 -6.80 -7.06
N ALA A 98 3.10 -7.08 -5.78
CA ALA A 98 3.56 -8.30 -5.11
C ALA A 98 3.02 -9.57 -5.79
N ARG A 99 1.74 -9.59 -6.17
CA ARG A 99 1.14 -10.70 -6.92
C ARG A 99 1.80 -10.92 -8.27
N GLY A 100 2.00 -9.83 -9.02
CA GLY A 100 2.69 -9.88 -10.31
C GLY A 100 4.11 -10.43 -10.18
N TYR A 101 4.86 -9.96 -9.17
CA TYR A 101 6.20 -10.46 -8.88
C TYR A 101 6.21 -11.95 -8.54
N LEU A 102 5.35 -12.40 -7.63
CA LEU A 102 5.30 -13.82 -7.23
C LEU A 102 4.86 -14.72 -8.38
N SER A 103 3.90 -14.28 -9.18
CA SER A 103 3.45 -15.01 -10.36
C SER A 103 4.57 -15.15 -11.40
N TYR A 104 5.32 -14.08 -11.65
CA TYR A 104 6.51 -14.11 -12.52
C TYR A 104 7.59 -15.08 -12.02
N ARG A 105 7.70 -15.27 -10.70
CA ARG A 105 8.62 -16.24 -10.08
C ARG A 105 8.05 -17.66 -9.98
N HIS A 106 6.87 -17.92 -10.54
CA HIS A 106 6.13 -19.19 -10.42
C HIS A 106 5.84 -19.60 -8.97
N LYS A 107 5.72 -18.62 -8.07
CA LYS A 107 5.42 -18.82 -6.64
C LYS A 107 3.98 -18.50 -6.27
N MET A 108 3.17 -18.05 -7.21
CA MET A 108 1.76 -17.71 -6.98
C MET A 108 0.92 -17.89 -8.24
N SER A 109 -0.15 -18.66 -8.12
CA SER A 109 -1.22 -18.81 -9.12
C SER A 109 -2.36 -17.82 -8.87
N SER A 110 -3.32 -17.75 -9.79
CA SER A 110 -4.49 -16.87 -9.68
C SER A 110 -5.42 -17.21 -8.51
N LYS A 111 -5.34 -18.43 -7.96
CA LYS A 111 -6.23 -18.95 -6.89
C LYS A 111 -5.54 -19.11 -5.53
N ASP A 112 -4.31 -18.64 -5.39
CA ASP A 112 -3.52 -18.84 -4.16
C ASP A 112 -3.84 -17.84 -3.04
N ILE A 113 -4.69 -16.85 -3.32
CA ILE A 113 -5.16 -15.89 -2.32
C ILE A 113 -6.51 -16.36 -1.78
N VAL A 114 -6.48 -16.80 -0.52
CA VAL A 114 -7.65 -17.16 0.27
C VAL A 114 -8.59 -15.97 0.46
N GLN A 115 -9.88 -16.21 0.24
CA GLN A 115 -10.91 -15.26 0.62
C GLN A 115 -11.13 -15.30 2.14
N PRO A 116 -11.48 -14.17 2.78
CA PRO A 116 -11.69 -14.12 4.23
C PRO A 116 -12.69 -15.18 4.74
N GLU A 117 -13.71 -15.48 3.95
CA GLU A 117 -14.79 -16.41 4.29
C GLU A 117 -14.31 -17.88 4.33
N ASP A 118 -13.35 -18.22 3.47
CA ASP A 118 -12.80 -19.58 3.37
C ASP A 118 -11.68 -19.86 4.39
N ARG A 119 -11.12 -18.80 4.99
CA ARG A 119 -9.96 -18.88 5.88
C ARG A 119 -10.21 -19.79 7.08
N ASP A 120 -11.33 -19.61 7.77
CA ASP A 120 -11.65 -20.38 8.97
C ASP A 120 -11.86 -21.87 8.64
N GLY A 121 -12.43 -22.17 7.47
CA GLY A 121 -12.57 -23.54 6.98
C GLY A 121 -11.22 -24.22 6.72
N LEU A 122 -10.25 -23.49 6.17
CA LEU A 122 -8.89 -24.00 5.96
C LEU A 122 -8.13 -24.22 7.27
N ILE A 123 -8.30 -23.32 8.25
CA ILE A 123 -7.70 -23.48 9.57
C ILE A 123 -8.26 -24.74 10.26
N LYS A 124 -9.58 -24.96 10.21
CA LYS A 124 -10.20 -26.18 10.76
C LYS A 124 -9.62 -27.45 10.13
N LYS A 125 -9.54 -27.49 8.80
CA LYS A 125 -8.95 -28.64 8.08
C LYS A 125 -7.49 -28.87 8.47
N ALA A 126 -6.70 -27.81 8.64
CA ALA A 126 -5.32 -27.93 9.08
C ALA A 126 -5.22 -28.47 10.52
N ILE A 127 -6.09 -28.04 11.43
CA ILE A 127 -6.16 -28.55 12.81
C ILE A 127 -6.52 -30.03 12.82
N GLU A 128 -7.53 -30.43 12.05
CA GLU A 128 -7.96 -31.84 11.91
C GLU A 128 -6.84 -32.72 11.37
N GLN A 129 -6.05 -32.26 10.39
CA GLN A 129 -4.92 -33.01 9.85
C GLN A 129 -3.79 -33.17 10.89
N VAL A 130 -3.43 -32.09 11.58
CA VAL A 130 -2.34 -32.11 12.56
C VAL A 130 -2.71 -32.89 13.82
N SER A 131 -3.98 -32.89 14.23
CA SER A 131 -4.42 -33.64 15.42
C SER A 131 -4.34 -35.16 15.21
N VAL A 132 -4.55 -35.63 13.98
CA VAL A 132 -4.35 -37.04 13.60
C VAL A 132 -2.87 -37.44 13.69
N GLU A 133 -1.96 -36.55 13.27
CA GLU A 133 -0.52 -36.82 13.27
C GLU A 133 0.12 -36.71 14.67
N CYS A 134 -0.31 -35.74 15.48
CA CYS A 134 0.29 -35.45 16.78
C CYS A 134 -0.38 -36.17 17.96
N GLY A 135 -1.54 -36.79 17.76
CA GLY A 135 -2.37 -37.36 18.84
C GLY A 135 -3.21 -36.30 19.57
N ALA A 136 -4.20 -36.76 20.34
CA ALA A 136 -5.14 -35.87 21.02
C ALA A 136 -4.44 -34.95 22.04
N ASN A 137 -4.71 -33.65 21.93
CA ASN A 137 -4.17 -32.61 22.82
C ASN A 137 -5.21 -31.48 22.95
N ASP A 138 -5.45 -30.99 24.17
CA ASP A 138 -6.41 -29.93 24.50
C ASP A 138 -6.20 -28.63 23.72
N ILE A 139 -5.02 -28.45 23.11
CA ILE A 139 -4.73 -27.34 22.21
C ILE A 139 -5.68 -27.37 21.00
N PHE A 140 -5.96 -28.55 20.43
CA PHE A 140 -6.76 -28.67 19.21
C PHE A 140 -8.25 -28.37 19.42
N ASP A 141 -8.73 -28.44 20.65
CA ASP A 141 -10.12 -28.09 21.03
C ASP A 141 -10.34 -26.58 21.17
N ARG A 142 -9.27 -25.79 21.06
CA ARG A 142 -9.37 -24.33 21.13
C ARG A 142 -10.15 -23.79 19.93
N PRO A 143 -10.95 -22.73 20.11
CA PRO A 143 -11.72 -22.15 19.02
C PRO A 143 -10.79 -21.64 17.90
N VAL A 144 -11.22 -21.71 16.65
CA VAL A 144 -10.42 -21.36 15.44
C VAL A 144 -9.72 -20.00 15.54
N HIS A 145 -10.35 -19.02 16.18
CA HIS A 145 -9.76 -17.69 16.37
C HIS A 145 -8.49 -17.70 17.23
N PHE A 146 -8.27 -18.71 18.06
CA PHE A 146 -7.04 -18.90 18.83
C PHE A 146 -5.83 -19.12 17.91
N PHE A 147 -6.03 -19.88 16.83
CA PHE A 147 -5.00 -20.18 15.82
C PHE A 147 -4.90 -19.10 14.75
N CYS A 148 -5.95 -18.31 14.61
CA CYS A 148 -5.98 -17.17 13.73
C CYS A 148 -5.25 -16.01 14.43
N ARG A 149 -3.98 -15.75 14.08
CA ARG A 149 -3.31 -14.52 14.54
C ARG A 149 -4.06 -13.31 13.96
N ARG A 150 -5.04 -12.81 14.71
CA ARG A 150 -5.59 -11.48 14.55
C ARG A 150 -4.68 -10.57 15.35
N ASP A 151 -3.85 -9.82 14.66
CA ASP A 151 -3.18 -8.69 15.31
C ASP A 151 -4.28 -7.77 15.87
N ALA A 152 -4.11 -7.39 17.12
CA ALA A 152 -5.07 -6.69 17.95
C ALA A 152 -5.45 -5.31 17.38
N LEU A 153 -6.34 -5.24 16.40
CA LEU A 153 -7.04 -4.03 15.95
C LEU A 153 -8.45 -4.33 15.43
N ASP A 154 -9.12 -5.35 15.97
CA ASP A 154 -10.58 -5.47 15.87
C ASP A 154 -11.23 -5.18 17.22
N SER A 155 -11.00 -3.96 17.71
CA SER A 155 -11.71 -3.38 18.86
C SER A 155 -13.07 -2.78 18.47
N THR A 156 -13.58 -3.05 17.25
CA THR A 156 -14.85 -2.52 16.75
C THR A 156 -16.00 -3.53 16.72
N ALA A 157 -15.77 -4.79 17.14
CA ALA A 157 -16.83 -5.80 17.21
C ALA A 157 -17.41 -6.03 18.64
N ARG A 158 -16.94 -5.30 19.68
CA ARG A 158 -17.53 -5.34 21.04
C ARG A 158 -18.64 -4.32 21.28
N TYR A 159 -19.36 -3.90 20.23
CA TYR A 159 -20.47 -2.94 20.34
C TYR A 159 -21.84 -3.53 19.99
N TYR A 160 -22.10 -4.81 20.27
CA TYR A 160 -23.48 -5.35 20.26
C TYR A 160 -23.66 -6.44 21.31
N HIS A 161 -23.83 -6.05 22.57
CA HIS A 161 -24.79 -6.63 23.53
C HIS A 161 -24.57 -6.01 24.92
N ILE A 162 -25.26 -4.91 25.18
CA ILE A 162 -25.66 -4.56 26.54
C ILE A 162 -27.17 -4.86 26.59
N PRO A 163 -27.63 -5.84 27.39
CA PRO A 163 -29.05 -6.00 27.63
C PRO A 163 -29.56 -4.76 28.35
N ARG A 164 -30.58 -4.11 27.78
CA ARG A 164 -31.32 -3.07 28.51
C ARG A 164 -32.01 -3.74 29.69
N ILE A 165 -31.70 -3.25 30.89
CA ILE A 165 -32.54 -3.38 32.08
C ILE A 165 -33.54 -2.23 32.05
#